data_AF-A0A2D6LPT9-F1
#
_entry.id   AF-A0A2D6LPT9-F1
#
_cell.length_a   1.000
_cell.length_b   1.000
_cell.length_c   1.000
_cell.angle_alpha   90.00
_cell.angle_beta   90.00
_cell.angle_gamma   90.00
#
_symmetry.space_group_name_H-M   'P 1'
#
loop_
_entity.id
_entity.type
_entity.pdbx_description
1 polymer ?
#
loop_
_entity_poly.entity_id
_entity_poly.type
_entity_poly.pdbx_seq_one_letter_code
_entity_poly.pdbx_strand_id
1 'polypeptide(L)'
;MRADHLSVYGYERLTTPNIDAFASKAIVFDNAYSTSNWTLPSHTSIFSSQYPIIHNATTIETAISQDSVLLAEVLQENGFSNTAFTGGAFVTKEYGFARGFESFDDVHGLRAEEMFSNAINWVDSASDKKFFLFLHSVQPHDPYKKKQEIFEKEPYDIITDSKALELFERESSDQNLTAQQKLDLFNYSFTSERIFGKVEPL
;
A
#
# COMPACT_ATOMS: atom_id res chain seq x y z
N MET A 1 -3.35 8.48 -0.17
CA MET A 1 -2.94 9.84 -0.63
C MET A 1 -4.17 10.56 -1.16
N ARG A 2 -4.40 11.83 -0.79
CA ARG A 2 -5.54 12.62 -1.29
C ARG A 2 -5.06 13.64 -2.32
N ALA A 3 -5.86 13.88 -3.37
CA ALA A 3 -5.52 14.84 -4.42
C ALA A 3 -5.38 16.28 -3.89
N ASP A 4 -6.25 16.68 -2.96
CA ASP A 4 -6.25 18.03 -2.35
C ASP A 4 -5.05 18.31 -1.42
N HIS A 5 -4.12 17.35 -1.26
CA HIS A 5 -2.86 17.51 -0.52
C HIS A 5 -1.62 17.49 -1.44
N LEU A 6 -1.83 17.53 -2.75
CA LEU A 6 -0.77 17.66 -3.76
C LEU A 6 -0.76 19.08 -4.32
N SER A 7 0.42 19.71 -4.38
CA SER A 7 0.55 21.09 -4.86
C SER A 7 0.16 21.25 -6.33
N VAL A 8 0.34 20.21 -7.16
CA VAL A 8 -0.18 20.17 -8.54
C VAL A 8 -1.71 20.37 -8.65
N TYR A 9 -2.48 20.00 -7.61
CA TYR A 9 -3.94 20.20 -7.57
C TYR A 9 -4.34 21.43 -6.73
N GLY A 10 -3.40 22.34 -6.44
CA GLY A 10 -3.68 23.61 -5.77
C GLY A 10 -3.54 23.59 -4.25
N TYR A 11 -2.90 22.57 -3.67
CA TYR A 11 -2.58 22.59 -2.23
C TYR A 11 -1.60 23.72 -1.91
N GLU A 12 -1.92 24.55 -0.90
CA GLU A 12 -1.17 25.78 -0.59
C GLU A 12 0.28 25.54 -0.15
N ARG A 13 0.59 24.33 0.32
CA ARG A 13 1.94 23.95 0.76
C ARG A 13 2.62 23.16 -0.35
N LEU A 14 3.90 23.45 -0.59
CA LEU A 14 4.74 22.66 -1.49
C LEU A 14 5.15 21.33 -0.83
N THR A 15 4.21 20.38 -0.76
CA THR A 15 4.41 19.05 -0.17
C THR A 15 4.98 18.05 -1.16
N THR A 16 4.80 18.27 -2.47
CA THR A 16 5.11 17.27 -3.50
C THR A 16 5.96 17.80 -4.66
N PRO A 17 7.10 18.47 -4.40
CA PRO A 17 7.90 19.12 -5.45
C PRO A 17 8.37 18.16 -6.56
N ASN A 18 8.64 16.89 -6.24
CA ASN A 18 9.03 15.88 -7.22
C ASN A 18 7.85 15.46 -8.12
N ILE A 19 6.64 15.36 -7.56
CA ILE A 19 5.43 15.06 -8.34
C ILE A 19 5.10 16.25 -9.24
N ASP A 20 5.23 17.48 -8.74
CA ASP A 20 5.00 18.70 -9.52
C ASP A 20 5.98 18.80 -10.70
N ALA A 21 7.27 18.49 -10.45
CA ALA A 21 8.28 18.45 -11.50
C ALA A 21 7.96 17.41 -12.58
N PHE A 22 7.47 16.22 -12.19
CA PHE A 22 7.02 15.20 -13.13
C PHE A 22 5.77 15.64 -13.90
N ALA A 23 4.77 16.18 -13.20
CA ALA A 23 3.51 16.64 -13.76
C ALA A 23 3.72 17.73 -14.82
N SER A 24 4.73 18.61 -14.66
CA SER A 24 5.07 19.64 -15.65
C SER A 24 5.43 19.11 -17.05
N LYS A 25 5.70 17.80 -17.17
CA LYS A 25 6.10 17.11 -18.40
C LYS A 25 5.14 15.97 -18.77
N ALA A 26 4.04 15.82 -18.04
CA ALA A 26 3.11 14.70 -18.15
C ALA A 26 1.68 15.20 -18.40
N ILE A 27 0.77 14.28 -18.70
CA ILE A 27 -0.67 14.55 -18.73
C ILE A 27 -1.21 14.39 -17.30
N VAL A 28 -1.91 15.41 -16.81
CA VAL A 28 -2.56 15.40 -15.50
C VAL A 28 -4.07 15.21 -15.69
N PHE A 29 -4.66 14.34 -14.88
CA PHE A 29 -6.10 14.04 -14.93
C PHE A 29 -6.79 14.68 -13.72
N ASP A 30 -7.68 15.64 -13.95
CA ASP A 30 -8.48 16.25 -12.88
C ASP A 30 -9.57 15.31 -12.34
N ASN A 31 -9.92 14.29 -13.12
CA ASN A 31 -11.00 13.35 -12.82
C ASN A 31 -10.50 11.91 -12.95
N ALA A 32 -9.80 11.43 -11.91
CA ALA A 32 -9.38 10.05 -11.76
C ALA A 32 -10.02 9.44 -10.50
N TYR A 33 -10.78 8.36 -10.66
CA TYR A 33 -11.56 7.75 -9.57
C TYR A 33 -11.06 6.34 -9.27
N SER A 34 -10.93 6.05 -7.98
CA SER A 34 -10.72 4.68 -7.51
C SER A 34 -12.00 3.85 -7.67
N THR A 35 -11.87 2.57 -8.00
CA THR A 35 -13.01 1.64 -8.08
C THR A 35 -13.54 1.24 -6.70
N SER A 36 -12.76 1.46 -5.64
CA SER A 36 -13.15 1.19 -4.25
C SER A 36 -12.50 2.17 -3.26
N ASN A 37 -13.03 2.23 -2.05
CA ASN A 37 -12.56 3.12 -0.99
C ASN A 37 -11.43 2.53 -0.12
N TRP A 38 -11.00 1.30 -0.37
CA TRP A 38 -9.93 0.66 0.42
C TRP A 38 -9.04 -0.28 -0.41
N THR A 39 -7.93 -0.68 0.20
CA THR A 39 -6.73 -1.20 -0.48
C THR A 39 -6.97 -2.44 -1.33
N LEU A 40 -7.55 -3.51 -0.77
CA LEU A 40 -7.70 -4.79 -1.46
C LEU A 40 -8.48 -4.66 -2.78
N PRO A 41 -9.78 -4.28 -2.77
CA PRO A 41 -10.56 -4.23 -4.00
C PRO A 41 -10.05 -3.19 -5.00
N SER A 42 -9.52 -2.05 -4.54
CA SER A 42 -8.96 -1.05 -5.43
C SER A 42 -7.78 -1.61 -6.23
N HIS A 43 -6.85 -2.29 -5.56
CA HIS A 43 -5.70 -2.88 -6.24
C HIS A 43 -6.09 -4.10 -7.07
N THR A 44 -7.00 -4.95 -6.59
CA THR A 44 -7.52 -6.05 -7.40
C THR A 44 -8.13 -5.52 -8.70
N SER A 45 -8.86 -4.41 -8.68
CA SER A 45 -9.41 -3.80 -9.89
C SER A 45 -8.32 -3.31 -10.84
N ILE A 46 -7.24 -2.71 -10.33
CA ILE A 46 -6.09 -2.27 -11.15
C ILE A 46 -5.47 -3.47 -11.89
N PHE A 47 -5.24 -4.58 -11.18
CA PHE A 47 -4.56 -5.74 -11.75
C PHE A 47 -5.47 -6.60 -12.64
N SER A 48 -6.75 -6.77 -12.30
CA SER A 48 -7.67 -7.62 -13.06
C SER A 48 -8.43 -6.88 -14.16
N SER A 49 -8.39 -5.54 -14.17
CA SER A 49 -9.26 -4.70 -15.02
C SER A 49 -10.76 -4.96 -14.82
N GLN A 50 -11.15 -5.43 -13.64
CA GLN A 50 -12.55 -5.72 -13.28
C GLN A 50 -13.02 -4.82 -12.13
N TYR A 51 -14.32 -4.51 -12.08
CA TYR A 51 -14.89 -3.82 -10.93
C TYR A 51 -15.03 -4.75 -9.71
N PRO A 52 -15.11 -4.21 -8.48
CA PRO A 52 -15.26 -5.00 -7.26
C PRO A 52 -16.42 -5.99 -7.27
N ILE A 53 -17.54 -5.62 -7.88
CA ILE A 53 -18.72 -6.50 -8.03
C ILE A 53 -18.45 -7.74 -8.90
N ILE A 54 -17.42 -7.70 -9.74
CA ILE A 54 -17.04 -8.82 -10.63
C ILE A 54 -15.97 -9.69 -9.97
N HIS A 55 -14.90 -9.08 -9.44
CA HIS A 55 -13.77 -9.84 -8.88
C HIS A 55 -13.99 -10.32 -7.43
N ASN A 56 -14.98 -9.77 -6.72
CA ASN A 56 -15.44 -10.19 -5.38
C ASN A 56 -14.41 -10.21 -4.22
N ALA A 57 -13.16 -9.81 -4.47
CA ALA A 57 -12.17 -9.50 -3.44
C ALA A 57 -12.53 -8.20 -2.67
N THR A 58 -13.60 -8.26 -1.87
CA THR A 58 -14.22 -7.09 -1.23
C THR A 58 -14.30 -7.16 0.29
N THR A 59 -13.80 -8.24 0.91
CA THR A 59 -13.69 -8.39 2.36
C THR A 59 -12.29 -8.85 2.75
N ILE A 60 -11.92 -8.74 4.03
CA ILE A 60 -10.59 -9.11 4.53
C ILE A 60 -10.29 -10.62 4.37
N GLU A 61 -11.34 -11.45 4.29
CA GLU A 61 -11.26 -12.90 4.13
C GLU A 61 -11.23 -13.34 2.66
N THR A 62 -11.41 -12.41 1.72
CA THR A 62 -11.41 -12.70 0.28
C THR A 62 -10.05 -12.41 -0.35
N ALA A 63 -9.69 -13.18 -1.37
CA ALA A 63 -8.49 -12.98 -2.18
C ALA A 63 -8.85 -12.91 -3.66
N ILE A 64 -7.88 -12.54 -4.51
CA ILE A 64 -8.05 -12.56 -5.96
C ILE A 64 -8.35 -13.99 -6.40
N SER A 65 -9.40 -14.18 -7.20
CA SER A 65 -9.75 -15.49 -7.75
C SER A 65 -8.60 -16.04 -8.61
N GLN A 66 -8.39 -17.35 -8.53
CA GLN A 66 -7.41 -18.04 -9.39
C GLN A 66 -7.81 -17.98 -10.86
N ASP A 67 -9.10 -17.83 -11.16
CA ASP A 67 -9.61 -17.72 -12.53
C ASP A 67 -9.45 -16.30 -13.12
N SER A 68 -9.10 -15.31 -12.30
CA SER A 68 -8.85 -13.94 -12.78
C SER A 68 -7.50 -13.84 -13.47
N VAL A 69 -7.49 -13.36 -14.71
CA VAL A 69 -6.26 -12.98 -15.41
C VAL A 69 -5.78 -11.64 -14.90
N LEU A 70 -4.51 -11.54 -14.49
CA LEU A 70 -3.92 -10.30 -14.00
C LEU A 70 -2.98 -9.63 -15.02
N LEU A 71 -2.90 -8.30 -14.95
CA LEU A 71 -2.03 -7.46 -15.75
C LEU A 71 -0.59 -7.95 -15.74
N ALA A 72 -0.07 -8.34 -14.56
CA ALA A 72 1.29 -8.84 -14.42
C ALA A 72 1.49 -10.17 -15.18
N GLU A 73 0.50 -11.08 -15.18
CA GLU A 73 0.57 -12.33 -15.94
C GLU A 73 0.61 -12.04 -17.44
N VAL A 74 -0.28 -11.15 -17.92
CA VAL A 74 -0.30 -10.72 -19.33
C VAL A 74 1.03 -10.09 -19.75
N LEU A 75 1.61 -9.23 -18.90
CA LEU A 75 2.91 -8.60 -19.20
C LEU A 75 4.05 -9.62 -19.20
N GLN A 76 4.06 -10.57 -18.27
CA GLN A 76 5.05 -11.65 -18.22
C GLN A 76 5.00 -12.50 -19.50
N GLU A 77 3.81 -12.91 -19.93
CA GLU A 77 3.60 -13.65 -21.18
C GLU A 77 4.09 -12.89 -22.42
N ASN A 78 4.15 -11.55 -22.35
CA ASN A 78 4.63 -10.66 -23.40
C ASN A 78 6.10 -10.23 -23.22
N GLY A 79 6.86 -10.94 -22.38
CA GLY A 79 8.31 -10.77 -22.26
C GLY A 79 8.75 -9.61 -21.39
N PHE A 80 7.91 -9.14 -20.46
CA PHE A 80 8.31 -8.19 -19.43
C PHE A 80 8.92 -8.93 -18.23
N SER A 81 10.02 -8.37 -17.70
CA SER A 81 10.55 -8.75 -16.39
C SER A 81 9.81 -7.96 -15.32
N ASN A 82 9.06 -8.67 -14.50
CA ASN A 82 8.10 -8.08 -13.57
C ASN A 82 8.63 -8.18 -12.14
N THR A 83 8.66 -7.08 -11.41
CA THR A 83 8.98 -7.07 -9.97
C THR A 83 8.04 -6.14 -9.21
N ALA A 84 7.70 -6.53 -7.97
CA ALA A 84 6.93 -5.71 -7.05
C ALA A 84 7.70 -5.49 -5.75
N PHE A 85 7.63 -4.27 -5.23
CA PHE A 85 7.95 -3.95 -3.84
C PHE A 85 6.72 -3.29 -3.21
N THR A 86 6.19 -3.93 -2.18
CA THR A 86 4.98 -3.52 -1.50
C THR A 86 5.25 -3.42 0.00
N GLY A 87 4.61 -2.48 0.68
CA GLY A 87 4.66 -2.37 2.13
C GLY A 87 3.75 -3.36 2.84
N GLY A 88 3.29 -4.41 2.12
CA GLY A 88 2.34 -5.39 2.60
C GLY A 88 0.91 -4.87 2.73
N ALA A 89 0.35 -5.02 3.94
CA ALA A 89 -1.08 -4.97 4.25
C ALA A 89 -1.94 -5.86 3.34
N PHE A 90 -2.81 -5.26 2.52
CA PHE A 90 -3.74 -6.00 1.66
C PHE A 90 -3.21 -6.24 0.23
N VAL A 91 -1.93 -5.98 -0.01
CA VAL A 91 -1.29 -6.19 -1.32
C VAL A 91 -0.15 -7.19 -1.16
N THR A 92 -0.48 -8.41 -0.76
CA THR A 92 0.48 -9.46 -0.41
C THR A 92 0.34 -10.68 -1.33
N LYS A 93 1.29 -11.61 -1.22
CA LYS A 93 1.21 -12.93 -1.84
C LYS A 93 -0.06 -13.68 -1.44
N GLU A 94 -0.48 -13.57 -0.18
CA GLU A 94 -1.65 -14.26 0.38
C GLU A 94 -2.95 -13.85 -0.32
N TYR A 95 -3.09 -12.56 -0.67
CA TYR A 95 -4.23 -12.05 -1.43
C TYR A 95 -4.15 -12.35 -2.94
N GLY A 96 -3.07 -12.99 -3.42
CA GLY A 96 -2.93 -13.46 -4.80
C GLY A 96 -2.23 -12.48 -5.75
N PHE A 97 -1.62 -11.39 -5.25
CA PHE A 97 -1.01 -10.36 -6.10
C PHE A 97 0.31 -10.78 -6.76
N ALA A 98 0.97 -11.83 -6.28
CA ALA A 98 2.29 -12.22 -6.78
C ALA A 98 2.28 -12.95 -8.14
N ARG A 99 1.10 -13.28 -8.68
CA ARG A 99 1.02 -13.94 -9.99
C ARG A 99 1.51 -13.02 -11.10
N GLY A 100 2.35 -13.57 -11.98
CA GLY A 100 2.98 -12.82 -13.07
C GLY A 100 4.18 -11.97 -12.66
N PHE A 101 4.64 -12.03 -11.42
CA PHE A 101 5.88 -11.38 -10.97
C PHE A 101 7.02 -12.39 -10.86
N GLU A 102 8.22 -12.02 -11.32
CA GLU A 102 9.45 -12.79 -11.10
C GLU A 102 9.92 -12.67 -9.64
N SER A 103 9.72 -11.48 -9.06
CA SER A 103 9.98 -11.18 -7.66
C SER A 103 8.84 -10.34 -7.08
N PHE A 104 8.40 -10.68 -5.87
CA PHE A 104 7.37 -9.95 -5.14
C PHE A 104 7.79 -9.80 -3.69
N ASP A 105 8.20 -8.59 -3.32
CA ASP A 105 8.60 -8.22 -1.96
C ASP A 105 7.42 -7.56 -1.25
N ASP A 106 6.92 -8.19 -0.19
CA ASP A 106 5.81 -7.74 0.64
C ASP A 106 6.21 -7.60 2.12
N VAL A 107 7.45 -7.16 2.37
CA VAL A 107 7.92 -6.88 3.73
C VAL A 107 7.10 -5.76 4.36
N HIS A 108 6.35 -6.12 5.40
CA HIS A 108 5.58 -5.20 6.24
C HIS A 108 6.49 -4.25 7.02
N GLY A 109 6.06 -3.00 7.14
CA GLY A 109 6.81 -1.98 7.88
C GLY A 109 8.11 -1.54 7.19
N LEU A 110 8.36 -1.97 5.95
CA LEU A 110 9.50 -1.49 5.18
C LEU A 110 9.36 0.01 4.95
N ARG A 111 10.36 0.77 5.40
CA ARG A 111 10.43 2.21 5.19
C ARG A 111 10.45 2.52 3.69
N ALA A 112 9.73 3.57 3.28
CA ALA A 112 9.71 3.95 1.87
C ALA A 112 11.13 4.21 1.35
N GLU A 113 12.01 4.83 2.14
CA GLU A 113 13.38 5.11 1.69
C GLU A 113 14.15 3.83 1.31
N GLU A 114 13.95 2.75 2.07
CA GLU A 114 14.57 1.45 1.80
C GLU A 114 13.90 0.76 0.60
N MET A 115 12.57 0.75 0.54
CA MET A 115 11.82 0.23 -0.61
C MET A 115 12.25 0.88 -1.92
N PHE A 116 12.35 2.21 -1.94
CA PHE A 116 12.76 2.96 -3.14
C PHE A 116 14.24 2.70 -3.47
N SER A 117 15.11 2.53 -2.48
CA SER A 117 16.51 2.15 -2.72
C SER A 117 16.62 0.77 -3.37
N ASN A 118 15.86 -0.21 -2.88
CA ASN A 118 15.81 -1.55 -3.46
C ASN A 118 15.24 -1.53 -4.88
N ALA A 119 14.20 -0.73 -5.11
CA ALA A 119 13.61 -0.54 -6.43
C ALA A 119 14.61 0.06 -7.44
N ILE A 120 15.35 1.10 -7.05
CA ILE A 120 16.38 1.73 -7.90
C ILE A 120 17.46 0.71 -8.27
N ASN A 121 17.99 -0.01 -7.28
CA ASN A 121 19.01 -1.04 -7.52
C ASN A 121 18.50 -2.12 -8.49
N TRP A 122 17.23 -2.51 -8.35
CA TRP A 122 16.61 -3.46 -9.27
C TRP A 122 16.49 -2.90 -10.68
N VAL A 123 16.00 -1.66 -10.84
CA VAL A 123 15.88 -0.99 -12.16
C VAL A 123 17.24 -0.92 -12.86
N ASP A 124 18.31 -0.57 -12.15
CA ASP A 124 19.66 -0.52 -12.71
C ASP A 124 20.10 -1.89 -13.25
N SER A 125 19.77 -2.96 -12.52
CA SER A 125 20.06 -4.35 -12.95
C SER A 125 19.15 -4.86 -14.08
N ALA A 126 17.97 -4.27 -14.24
CA ALA A 126 16.99 -4.62 -15.28
C ALA A 126 17.10 -3.74 -16.54
N SER A 127 18.12 -2.88 -16.61
CA SER A 127 18.26 -1.81 -17.61
C SER A 127 18.17 -2.24 -19.09
N ASP A 128 18.52 -3.49 -19.41
CA ASP A 128 18.45 -4.03 -20.78
C ASP A 128 17.12 -4.73 -21.11
N LYS A 129 16.17 -4.80 -20.17
CA LYS A 129 14.91 -5.52 -20.32
C LYS A 129 13.71 -4.57 -20.42
N LYS A 130 12.66 -5.00 -21.13
CA LYS A 130 11.32 -4.45 -20.89
C LYS A 130 10.90 -4.89 -19.49
N PHE A 131 10.50 -3.95 -18.66
CA PHE A 131 10.19 -4.26 -17.28
C PHE A 131 8.86 -3.66 -16.85
N PHE A 132 8.23 -4.31 -15.88
CA PHE A 132 7.11 -3.78 -15.13
C PHE A 132 7.49 -3.77 -13.65
N LEU A 133 7.51 -2.58 -13.08
CA LEU A 133 7.80 -2.38 -11.67
C LEU A 133 6.55 -1.89 -10.97
N PHE A 134 6.10 -2.63 -9.97
CA PHE A 134 5.02 -2.21 -9.10
C PHE A 134 5.58 -1.75 -7.74
N LEU A 135 5.39 -0.47 -7.41
CA LEU A 135 5.81 0.12 -6.13
C LEU A 135 4.59 0.56 -5.34
N HIS A 136 4.42 -0.01 -4.15
CA HIS A 136 3.29 0.29 -3.27
C HIS A 136 3.76 0.49 -1.83
N SER A 137 4.02 1.73 -1.43
CA SER A 137 4.30 2.07 -0.04
C SER A 137 3.01 2.32 0.73
N VAL A 138 2.93 1.75 1.94
CA VAL A 138 1.83 2.01 2.89
C VAL A 138 2.10 3.21 3.80
N GLN A 139 3.30 3.80 3.76
CA GLN A 139 3.74 4.82 4.72
C GLN A 139 2.86 6.08 4.80
N PRO A 140 2.18 6.55 3.72
CA PRO A 140 1.21 7.65 3.86
C PRO A 140 -0.01 7.34 4.73
N HIS A 141 -0.16 6.09 5.19
CA HIS A 141 -1.14 5.65 6.17
C HIS A 141 -0.68 5.91 7.60
N ASP A 142 0.63 5.94 7.86
CA ASP A 142 1.21 6.15 9.19
C ASP A 142 0.76 7.50 9.81
N PRO A 143 0.51 7.54 11.13
CA PRO A 143 0.26 8.79 11.84
C PRO A 143 1.37 9.80 11.55
N TYR A 144 0.96 11.04 11.26
CA TYR A 144 1.91 12.13 11.04
C TYR A 144 2.75 12.37 12.30
N LYS A 145 4.02 11.94 12.25
CA LYS A 145 5.03 12.25 13.27
C LYS A 145 5.60 13.65 13.04
N LYS A 146 6.03 14.35 14.10
CA LYS A 146 6.68 15.65 13.91
C LYS A 146 7.99 15.45 13.14
N LYS A 147 8.38 16.42 12.29
CA LYS A 147 9.56 16.30 11.42
C LYS A 147 10.85 15.85 12.14
N GLN A 148 11.06 16.23 13.41
CA GLN A 148 12.19 15.77 14.22
C GLN A 148 12.17 14.25 14.48
N GLU A 149 10.99 13.65 14.63
CA GLU A 149 10.79 12.22 14.92
C GLU A 149 10.89 11.33 13.66
N ILE A 150 10.81 11.92 12.46
CA ILE A 150 10.90 11.18 11.17
C ILE A 150 12.36 10.83 10.82
N PHE A 151 13.30 11.69 11.23
CA PHE A 151 14.74 11.53 10.99
C PHE A 151 15.47 10.77 12.11
N GLU A 152 14.82 10.53 13.24
CA GLU A 152 15.30 9.59 14.25
C GLU A 152 14.94 8.17 13.76
N LYS A 153 15.98 7.36 13.49
CA LYS A 153 15.85 5.96 13.05
C LYS A 153 15.34 5.09 14.19
N GLU A 154 14.10 5.25 14.60
CA GLU A 154 13.44 4.22 15.41
C GLU A 154 13.11 3.05 14.48
N PRO A 155 13.56 1.82 14.79
CA PRO A 155 13.26 0.65 13.98
C PRO A 155 11.75 0.43 13.95
N TYR A 156 11.22 0.12 12.76
CA TYR A 156 9.85 -0.36 12.63
C TYR A 156 9.80 -1.79 13.21
N ASP A 157 8.95 -2.01 14.21
CA ASP A 157 8.66 -3.38 14.66
C ASP A 157 7.84 -4.09 13.58
N ILE A 158 8.45 -5.11 12.96
CA ILE A 158 7.83 -5.92 11.91
C ILE A 158 6.77 -6.81 12.56
N ILE A 159 5.50 -6.41 12.48
CA ILE A 159 4.35 -7.25 12.83
C ILE A 159 3.97 -8.04 11.58
N THR A 160 3.77 -9.36 11.70
CA THR A 160 3.33 -10.21 10.58
C THR A 160 1.86 -9.96 10.24
N ASP A 161 1.44 -10.23 9.00
CA ASP A 161 0.03 -10.12 8.54
C ASP A 161 -0.96 -10.76 9.52
N SER A 162 -0.68 -12.02 9.90
CA SER A 162 -1.54 -12.78 10.81
C SER A 162 -1.65 -12.12 12.19
N LYS A 163 -0.60 -11.43 12.64
CA LYS A 163 -0.59 -10.75 13.93
C LYS A 163 -1.29 -9.39 13.88
N ALA A 164 -1.17 -8.66 12.76
CA ALA A 164 -1.94 -7.45 12.53
C ALA A 164 -3.45 -7.76 12.44
N LEU A 165 -3.80 -8.87 11.77
CA LEU A 165 -5.17 -9.36 11.67
C LEU A 165 -5.73 -9.81 13.04
N GLU A 166 -4.96 -10.58 13.83
CA GLU A 166 -5.35 -10.98 15.20
C GLU A 166 -5.59 -9.77 16.11
N LEU A 167 -4.72 -8.75 16.03
CA LEU A 167 -4.87 -7.51 16.81
C LEU A 167 -6.12 -6.73 16.37
N PHE A 168 -6.37 -6.64 15.07
CA PHE A 168 -7.57 -6.02 14.54
C PHE A 168 -8.84 -6.78 14.94
N GLU A 169 -8.87 -8.10 14.81
CA GLU A 169 -10.00 -8.94 15.22
C GLU A 169 -10.30 -8.79 16.71
N ARG A 170 -9.26 -8.80 17.55
CA ARG A 170 -9.38 -8.58 18.99
C ARG A 170 -9.98 -7.20 19.29
N GLU A 171 -9.49 -6.14 18.67
CA GLU A 171 -9.93 -4.76 18.97
C GLU A 171 -11.28 -4.42 18.34
N SER A 172 -11.59 -4.97 17.17
CA SER A 172 -12.88 -4.79 16.49
C SER A 172 -14.01 -5.66 17.06
N SER A 173 -13.68 -6.71 17.83
CA SER A 173 -14.66 -7.56 18.54
C SER A 173 -15.34 -6.86 19.72
N ASP A 174 -14.84 -5.69 20.17
CA ASP A 174 -15.53 -4.89 21.17
C ASP A 174 -16.87 -4.37 20.62
N GLN A 175 -17.97 -4.82 21.24
CA GLN A 175 -19.32 -4.48 20.85
C GLN A 175 -19.70 -3.03 21.17
N ASN A 176 -18.88 -2.32 21.96
CA ASN A 176 -19.13 -0.92 22.32
C ASN A 176 -18.58 0.08 21.30
N LEU A 177 -17.82 -0.40 20.31
CA LEU A 177 -17.25 0.47 19.27
C LEU A 177 -18.22 0.67 18.13
N THR A 178 -18.37 1.91 17.71
CA THR A 178 -19.06 2.28 16.48
C THR A 178 -18.29 1.79 15.24
N ALA A 179 -18.96 1.66 14.10
CA ALA A 179 -18.32 1.26 12.84
C ALA A 179 -17.15 2.18 12.44
N GLN A 180 -17.26 3.49 12.73
CA GLN A 180 -16.18 4.45 12.49
C GLN A 180 -14.98 4.18 13.42
N GLN A 181 -15.22 3.90 14.70
CA GLN A 181 -14.13 3.57 15.64
C GLN A 181 -13.43 2.26 15.28
N LYS A 182 -14.16 1.27 14.76
CA LYS A 182 -13.55 0.03 14.24
C LYS A 182 -12.70 0.29 13.00
N LEU A 183 -13.14 1.19 12.12
CA LEU A 183 -12.37 1.61 10.95
C LEU A 183 -11.14 2.44 11.34
N ASP A 184 -11.24 3.27 12.38
CA ASP A 184 -10.11 4.04 12.90
C ASP A 184 -9.07 3.13 13.57
N LEU A 185 -9.52 2.11 14.34
CA LEU A 185 -8.65 1.07 14.90
C LEU A 185 -7.99 0.22 13.81
N PHE A 186 -8.74 -0.18 12.79
CA PHE A 186 -8.18 -0.83 11.60
C PHE A 186 -7.06 0.02 10.98
N ASN A 187 -7.31 1.32 10.78
CA ASN A 187 -6.29 2.20 10.25
C ASN A 187 -5.09 2.39 11.21
N TYR A 188 -5.29 2.18 12.51
CA TYR A 188 -4.25 2.29 13.52
C TYR A 188 -3.40 1.02 13.65
N SER A 189 -3.99 -0.17 13.55
CA SER A 189 -3.31 -1.46 13.72
C SER A 189 -2.32 -1.79 12.59
N PHE A 190 -2.47 -1.18 11.42
CA PHE A 190 -1.55 -1.34 10.28
C PHE A 190 -0.44 -0.28 10.21
N THR A 191 -0.41 0.66 11.16
CA THR A 191 0.63 1.68 11.27
C THR A 191 1.45 1.43 12.51
N SER A 192 2.75 1.19 12.35
CA SER A 192 3.66 0.84 13.44
C SER A 192 3.59 1.84 14.62
N GLU A 193 3.33 1.29 15.80
CA GLU A 193 3.53 1.78 17.17
C GLU A 193 3.29 3.27 17.49
N ARG A 194 2.35 3.52 18.42
CA ARG A 194 2.68 4.02 19.79
C ARG A 194 1.45 4.24 20.71
N ILE A 195 1.50 3.67 21.92
CA ILE A 195 1.37 4.38 23.21
C ILE A 195 0.02 5.07 23.55
N PHE A 196 -0.76 4.46 24.44
CA PHE A 196 -1.10 5.12 25.71
C PHE A 196 -0.04 4.62 26.70
N GLY A 197 0.91 5.43 27.16
CA GLY A 197 0.71 6.39 28.23
C GLY A 197 0.63 5.60 29.53
N LYS A 198 1.71 5.60 30.32
CA LYS A 198 1.85 4.88 31.60
C LYS A 198 0.52 4.66 32.33
N VAL A 199 0.19 3.40 32.64
CA VAL A 199 -0.70 3.05 33.75
C VAL A 199 0.03 2.00 34.59
N GLU A 200 0.39 2.37 35.81
CA GLU A 200 0.97 1.47 36.80
C GLU A 200 -0.03 0.36 37.20
N PRO A 201 0.44 -0.81 37.65
CA PRO A 201 -0.43 -1.95 37.87
C PRO A 201 -1.31 -1.77 39.11
N LEU A 202 -2.60 -2.07 38.96
CA LEU A 202 -3.48 -2.51 40.05
C LEU A 202 -3.96 -3.93 39.73
#